data_AF-A0AB38MZE5-F1
#
_entry.id   AF-A0AB38MZE5-F1
#
_cell.length_a   1.000
_cell.length_b   1.000
_cell.length_c   1.000
_cell.angle_alpha   90.00
_cell.angle_beta   90.00
_cell.angle_gamma   90.00
#
_symmetry.space_group_name_H-M   'P 1'
#
loop_
_entity.id
_entity.type
_entity.pdbx_description
1 polymer ?
#
loop_
_entity_poly.entity_id
_entity_poly.type
_entity_poly.pdbx_seq_one_letter_code
_entity_poly.pdbx_strand_id
1 'polypeptide(L)'
;MTSRTSSYLSDRLNSLSIELDSFPISDKALKNGGNISKSLSLLVKDHSLQTATKALNNINVEKGESELEWLLLARVTLVLYDNIVASLLNHAVELNSLSNFWERTLESRFKSYNYLLQTLPNRAFNYAKNSHPSIHSLFPYSQVGLSLNLRTLTFEPLNLLKFELQSHIDEIGILKDDIANSVGLLASFNGLKDGFGPDNKGNTGRSLGGDLNNWIKHIKSVLNTLTKDDQVKVNEATSFRAILDNLKTLVENVIPSHTASITRRAEVHKRPSTLTRCWPKLLIGPPVLLVIARLVLRSQDAVKAYLRDIGETARGFVQSWIVEPATHIINTIRFGGRGLGVTEAGLESDIASLERMVKDLGKENLKLSDAQLLELGNNVRKGDLSTVLQVYENEMKTPFKSALFGQLVRALLIQIQKVKCDVDTTMTKLDALLKSQELTFGFVGVAPSLAIVYFVGSWFSRFLGLIVGKKEISLKRRVELFECIRRIDFLLVPSLGSPLPEKTLGHLLLSTSIMRRCSLEIYNKRLRRGLVDDLNALEVPQGDVMDKRAIVERMWRSWGGALDWNKAVSNAR
;
A
#
# COMPACT_ATOMS: atom_id res chain seq x y z
N MET A 1 7.30 -2.46 24.96
CA MET A 1 6.34 -3.52 24.63
C MET A 1 6.67 -4.10 23.26
N THR A 2 7.73 -4.90 23.21
CA THR A 2 8.08 -5.74 22.06
C THR A 2 7.22 -6.98 22.17
N SER A 3 6.13 -7.07 21.41
CA SER A 3 5.41 -8.32 21.27
C SER A 3 6.41 -9.34 20.75
N ARG A 4 6.91 -10.23 21.61
CA ARG A 4 7.74 -11.37 21.24
C ARG A 4 6.98 -12.12 20.16
N THR A 5 7.41 -11.92 18.93
CA THR A 5 6.88 -12.64 17.78
C THR A 5 7.40 -14.05 17.92
N SER A 6 6.52 -15.00 18.25
CA SER A 6 6.85 -16.40 18.52
C SER A 6 7.46 -17.06 17.27
N SER A 7 8.77 -16.95 17.07
CA SER A 7 9.52 -17.74 16.07
C SER A 7 9.72 -19.15 16.58
N TYR A 8 9.99 -20.11 15.69
CA TYR A 8 10.38 -21.48 16.05
C TYR A 8 11.48 -21.51 17.11
N LEU A 9 12.49 -20.64 17.00
CA LEU A 9 13.54 -20.52 18.00
C LEU A 9 12.98 -20.11 19.36
N SER A 10 12.10 -19.10 19.42
CA SER A 10 11.47 -18.72 20.69
C SER A 10 10.52 -19.79 21.24
N ASP A 11 9.79 -20.51 20.39
CA ASP A 11 8.90 -21.60 20.80
C ASP A 11 9.69 -22.80 21.32
N ARG A 12 10.84 -23.11 20.70
CA ARG A 12 11.78 -24.13 21.16
C ARG A 12 12.48 -23.73 22.46
N LEU A 13 12.87 -22.46 22.61
CA LEU A 13 13.44 -21.96 23.86
C LEU A 13 12.39 -21.98 24.98
N ASN A 14 11.13 -21.70 24.68
CA ASN A 14 10.03 -21.86 25.63
C ASN A 14 9.80 -23.33 26.00
N SER A 15 9.87 -24.26 25.04
CA SER A 15 9.75 -25.69 25.36
C SER A 15 10.90 -26.18 26.24
N LEU A 16 12.13 -25.75 25.96
CA LEU A 16 13.29 -26.07 26.80
C LEU A 16 13.18 -25.43 28.20
N SER A 17 12.64 -24.22 28.29
CA SER A 17 12.28 -23.58 29.56
C SER A 17 11.30 -24.43 30.36
N ILE A 18 10.26 -24.96 29.72
CA ILE A 18 9.25 -25.82 30.36
C ILE A 18 9.88 -27.16 30.78
N GLU A 19 10.77 -27.72 29.96
CA GLU A 19 11.52 -28.94 30.28
C GLU A 19 12.43 -28.73 31.49
N LEU A 20 13.11 -27.58 31.59
CA LEU A 20 13.87 -27.16 32.77
C LEU A 20 13.01 -27.03 34.02
N ASP A 21 11.77 -26.54 33.89
CA ASP A 21 10.83 -26.42 35.01
C ASP A 21 10.32 -27.81 35.49
N SER A 22 10.45 -28.85 34.65
CA SER A 22 10.05 -30.23 34.96
C SER A 22 11.14 -31.08 35.63
N PHE A 23 12.36 -30.54 35.81
CA PHE A 23 13.43 -31.25 36.51
C PHE A 23 13.03 -31.55 37.96
N PRO A 24 13.27 -32.78 38.47
CA PRO A 24 12.92 -33.15 39.83
C PRO A 24 13.81 -32.37 40.81
N ILE A 25 13.25 -31.32 41.42
CA ILE A 25 13.93 -30.56 42.47
C ILE A 25 13.71 -31.28 43.80
N SER A 26 14.79 -31.65 44.49
CA SER A 26 14.70 -32.20 45.85
C SER A 26 14.04 -31.18 46.80
N ASP A 27 13.02 -31.60 47.56
CA ASP A 27 12.28 -30.75 48.55
C ASP A 27 13.21 -30.07 49.58
N LYS A 28 14.39 -30.65 49.84
CA LYS A 28 15.43 -30.05 50.70
C LYS A 28 16.13 -28.86 50.03
N ALA A 29 16.33 -28.90 48.72
CA ALA A 29 16.95 -27.81 47.97
C ALA A 29 16.02 -26.59 47.90
N LEU A 30 14.71 -26.82 47.70
CA LEU A 30 13.69 -25.76 47.64
C LEU A 30 13.59 -24.96 48.96
N LYS A 31 13.73 -25.63 50.11
CA LYS A 31 13.69 -25.00 51.45
C LYS A 31 14.95 -24.20 51.80
N ASN A 32 16.13 -24.61 51.35
CA ASN A 32 17.40 -23.92 51.64
C ASN A 32 17.74 -22.81 50.62
N GLY A 33 17.15 -22.83 49.43
CA GLY A 33 17.45 -21.92 48.32
C GLY A 33 16.46 -20.76 48.10
N GLY A 34 15.85 -20.20 49.16
CA GLY A 34 14.78 -19.19 49.04
C GLY A 34 15.08 -17.97 48.14
N ASN A 35 16.34 -17.51 48.10
CA ASN A 35 16.76 -16.42 47.21
C ASN A 35 16.94 -16.87 45.75
N ILE A 36 17.37 -18.11 45.54
CA ILE A 36 17.62 -18.73 44.22
C ILE A 36 16.30 -19.12 43.55
N SER A 37 15.34 -19.64 44.31
CA SER A 37 13.98 -19.89 43.80
C SER A 37 13.26 -18.59 43.42
N LYS A 38 13.47 -17.50 44.18
CA LYS A 38 12.98 -16.17 43.84
C LYS A 38 13.61 -15.64 42.54
N SER A 39 14.93 -15.76 42.35
CA SER A 39 15.58 -15.35 41.11
C SER A 39 15.17 -16.20 39.91
N LEU A 40 14.98 -17.52 40.08
CA LEU A 40 14.38 -18.40 39.05
C LEU A 40 12.98 -17.93 38.66
N SER A 41 12.10 -17.65 39.63
CA SER A 41 10.75 -17.16 39.36
C SER A 41 10.73 -15.78 38.68
N LEU A 42 11.71 -14.93 38.96
CA LEU A 42 11.88 -13.64 38.30
C LEU A 42 12.44 -13.78 36.89
N LEU A 43 13.36 -14.72 36.63
CA LEU A 43 13.85 -15.01 35.27
C LEU A 43 12.76 -15.64 34.38
N VAL A 44 11.87 -16.44 34.96
CA VAL A 44 10.71 -16.99 34.26
C VAL A 44 9.77 -15.87 33.79
N LYS A 45 9.57 -14.82 34.61
CA LYS A 45 8.72 -13.68 34.27
C LYS A 45 9.39 -12.67 33.34
N ASP A 46 10.65 -12.31 33.61
CA ASP A 46 11.42 -11.31 32.88
C ASP A 46 12.71 -11.91 32.33
N HIS A 47 12.76 -12.20 31.02
CA HIS A 47 14.00 -12.71 30.37
C HIS A 47 14.97 -11.57 30.03
N SER A 48 15.05 -10.55 30.88
CA SER A 48 15.94 -9.41 30.64
C SER A 48 17.37 -9.75 31.05
N LEU A 49 18.35 -9.20 30.33
CA LEU A 49 19.76 -9.32 30.70
C LEU A 49 20.05 -8.77 32.11
N GLN A 50 19.31 -7.74 32.55
CA GLN A 50 19.43 -7.17 33.90
C GLN A 50 18.93 -8.10 35.00
N THR A 51 17.93 -8.94 34.71
CA THR A 51 17.45 -9.97 35.64
C THR A 51 18.47 -11.10 35.73
N ALA A 52 19.09 -11.46 34.60
CA ALA A 52 20.15 -12.47 34.54
C ALA A 52 21.42 -12.05 35.31
N THR A 53 21.88 -10.80 35.18
CA THR A 53 23.04 -10.30 35.95
C THR A 53 22.76 -10.30 37.46
N LYS A 54 21.58 -9.84 37.88
CA LYS A 54 21.16 -9.88 39.29
C LYS A 54 21.10 -11.31 39.84
N ALA A 55 20.62 -12.26 39.04
CA ALA A 55 20.57 -13.67 39.42
C ALA A 55 21.97 -14.29 39.57
N LEU A 56 22.88 -13.99 38.64
CA LEU A 56 24.28 -14.45 38.69
C LEU A 56 25.07 -13.86 39.88
N ASN A 57 24.78 -12.61 40.26
CA ASN A 57 25.45 -11.95 41.40
C ASN A 57 24.94 -12.44 42.77
N ASN A 58 23.77 -13.08 42.81
CA ASN A 58 23.22 -13.66 44.04
C ASN A 58 23.75 -15.07 44.35
N ILE A 59 24.50 -15.71 43.43
CA ILE A 59 25.10 -17.03 43.66
C ILE A 59 26.36 -16.87 44.52
N ASN A 60 26.41 -17.59 45.65
CA ASN A 60 27.52 -17.53 46.59
C ASN A 60 28.34 -18.82 46.55
N VAL A 61 29.54 -18.72 45.96
CA VAL A 61 30.41 -19.82 45.52
C VAL A 61 31.01 -20.69 46.66
N GLU A 62 30.79 -20.27 47.92
CA GLU A 62 31.31 -20.92 49.13
C GLU A 62 30.44 -22.06 49.66
N LYS A 63 29.14 -22.12 49.31
CA LYS A 63 28.25 -23.21 49.70
C LYS A 63 28.16 -24.17 48.52
N GLY A 64 28.51 -25.44 48.74
CA GLY A 64 28.73 -26.44 47.69
C GLY A 64 27.63 -26.56 46.63
N GLU A 65 28.02 -27.14 45.49
CA GLU A 65 27.24 -27.28 44.26
C GLU A 65 25.82 -27.81 44.52
N SER A 66 24.84 -26.91 44.50
CA SER A 66 23.43 -27.31 44.61
C SER A 66 22.83 -27.51 43.21
N GLU A 67 21.97 -28.52 43.05
CA GLU A 67 21.25 -28.77 41.78
C GLU A 67 20.49 -27.52 41.31
N LEU A 68 20.02 -26.70 42.25
CA LEU A 68 19.35 -25.42 41.98
C LEU A 68 20.25 -24.38 41.30
N GLU A 69 21.54 -24.33 41.67
CA GLU A 69 22.49 -23.40 41.07
C GLU A 69 22.82 -23.78 39.63
N TRP A 70 22.96 -25.08 39.37
CA TRP A 70 23.15 -25.63 38.03
C TRP A 70 21.92 -25.36 37.12
N LEU A 71 20.71 -25.53 37.65
CA LEU A 71 19.47 -25.17 36.95
C LEU A 71 19.39 -23.65 36.71
N LEU A 72 19.83 -22.82 37.65
CA LEU A 72 19.89 -21.37 37.45
C LEU A 72 20.86 -21.01 36.33
N LEU A 73 22.05 -21.61 36.27
CA LEU A 73 23.00 -21.37 35.19
C LEU A 73 22.39 -21.77 33.83
N ALA A 74 21.73 -22.92 33.73
CA ALA A 74 21.03 -23.34 32.51
C ALA A 74 19.90 -22.40 32.10
N ARG A 75 19.15 -21.87 33.07
CA ARG A 75 18.14 -20.85 32.80
C ARG A 75 18.77 -19.56 32.28
N VAL A 76 19.89 -19.14 32.88
CA VAL A 76 20.62 -17.94 32.46
C VAL A 76 21.17 -18.12 31.04
N THR A 77 21.73 -19.28 30.69
CA THR A 77 22.22 -19.54 29.32
C THR A 77 21.10 -19.48 28.29
N LEU A 78 19.91 -20.00 28.58
CA LEU A 78 18.75 -19.86 27.72
C LEU A 78 18.31 -18.40 27.55
N VAL A 79 18.27 -17.63 28.64
CA VAL A 79 17.91 -16.21 28.58
C VAL A 79 18.95 -15.41 27.79
N LEU A 80 20.23 -15.76 27.90
CA LEU A 80 21.29 -15.14 27.09
C LEU A 80 21.10 -15.47 25.61
N TYR A 81 20.85 -16.74 25.30
CA TYR A 81 20.61 -17.18 23.94
C TYR A 81 19.39 -16.47 23.31
N ASP A 82 18.27 -16.39 24.02
CA ASP A 82 17.06 -15.66 23.57
C ASP A 82 17.36 -14.18 23.31
N ASN A 83 18.10 -13.52 24.21
CA ASN A 83 18.47 -12.11 24.03
C ASN A 83 19.41 -11.89 22.83
N ILE A 84 20.37 -12.80 22.59
CA ILE A 84 21.26 -12.74 21.42
C ILE A 84 20.45 -12.89 20.14
N VAL A 85 19.60 -13.92 20.04
CA VAL A 85 18.73 -14.14 18.87
C VAL A 85 17.81 -12.94 18.64
N ALA A 86 17.13 -12.46 19.67
CA ALA A 86 16.24 -11.31 19.58
C ALA A 86 16.99 -10.04 19.13
N SER A 87 18.20 -9.81 19.65
CA SER A 87 19.04 -8.69 19.25
C SER A 87 19.45 -8.79 17.77
N LEU A 88 19.96 -9.94 17.33
CA LEU A 88 20.37 -10.16 15.94
C LEU A 88 19.21 -10.03 14.95
N LEU A 89 18.05 -10.60 15.27
CA LEU A 89 16.85 -10.47 14.44
C LEU A 89 16.37 -9.02 14.36
N ASN A 90 16.38 -8.28 15.47
CA ASN A 90 15.99 -6.87 15.46
C ASN A 90 16.94 -6.02 14.59
N HIS A 91 18.25 -6.24 14.71
CA HIS A 91 19.25 -5.57 13.85
C HIS A 91 19.08 -5.96 12.38
N ALA A 92 18.84 -7.23 12.07
CA ALA A 92 18.60 -7.69 10.70
C ALA A 92 17.38 -7.00 10.06
N VAL A 93 16.30 -6.81 10.82
CA VAL A 93 15.13 -6.10 10.31
C VAL A 93 15.40 -4.61 10.12
N GLU A 94 16.15 -3.96 11.02
CA GLU A 94 16.59 -2.57 10.83
C GLU A 94 17.43 -2.44 9.56
N LEU A 95 18.42 -3.31 9.38
CA LEU A 95 19.27 -3.37 8.18
C LEU A 95 18.46 -3.64 6.91
N ASN A 96 17.44 -4.50 6.95
CA ASN A 96 16.54 -4.70 5.81
C ASN A 96 15.82 -3.41 5.43
N SER A 97 15.33 -2.67 6.44
CA SER A 97 14.68 -1.39 6.21
C SER A 97 15.64 -0.33 5.64
N LEU A 98 16.94 -0.40 5.99
CA LEU A 98 17.98 0.47 5.46
C LEU A 98 18.31 0.09 4.00
N SER A 99 18.53 -1.19 3.68
CA SER A 99 18.72 -1.71 2.32
C SER A 99 17.61 -1.21 1.39
N ASN A 100 16.35 -1.45 1.77
CA ASN A 100 15.17 -1.04 0.99
C ASN A 100 15.06 0.49 0.83
N PHE A 101 15.65 1.27 1.73
CA PHE A 101 15.70 2.73 1.59
C PHE A 101 16.74 3.15 0.56
N TRP A 102 17.93 2.56 0.60
CA TRP A 102 19.02 2.87 -0.31
C TRP A 102 18.73 2.40 -1.73
N GLU A 103 18.20 1.18 -1.92
CA GLU A 103 17.75 0.67 -3.23
C GLU A 103 16.73 1.60 -3.87
N ARG A 104 15.68 1.99 -3.13
CA ARG A 104 14.67 2.94 -3.64
C ARG A 104 15.24 4.31 -3.97
N THR A 105 16.30 4.72 -3.28
CA THR A 105 16.97 6.00 -3.53
C THR A 105 17.80 5.91 -4.80
N LEU A 106 18.43 4.76 -5.05
CA LEU A 106 19.21 4.45 -6.25
C LEU A 106 18.32 4.32 -7.50
N GLU A 107 17.18 3.63 -7.40
CA GLU A 107 16.24 3.43 -8.51
C GLU A 107 15.66 4.73 -9.06
N SER A 108 15.45 5.73 -8.18
CA SER A 108 14.79 6.98 -8.56
C SER A 108 15.78 8.14 -8.60
N ARG A 109 16.02 8.68 -9.80
CA ARG A 109 16.86 9.88 -10.01
C ARG A 109 16.42 11.05 -9.13
N PHE A 110 15.11 11.27 -8.98
CA PHE A 110 14.57 12.34 -8.15
C PHE A 110 14.90 12.15 -6.66
N LYS A 111 14.81 10.92 -6.15
CA LYS A 111 15.16 10.62 -4.75
C LYS A 111 16.67 10.73 -4.51
N SER A 112 17.49 10.27 -5.46
CA SER A 112 18.95 10.47 -5.46
C SER A 112 19.32 11.96 -5.41
N TYR A 113 18.72 12.81 -6.25
CA TYR A 113 18.94 14.26 -6.19
C TYR A 113 18.48 14.88 -4.87
N ASN A 114 17.32 14.47 -4.36
CA ASN A 114 16.82 14.94 -3.08
C ASN A 114 17.75 14.55 -1.92
N TYR A 115 18.32 13.33 -1.95
CA TYR A 115 19.33 12.91 -0.98
C TYR A 115 20.62 13.73 -1.08
N LEU A 116 21.10 14.01 -2.29
CA LEU A 116 22.25 14.90 -2.52
C LEU A 116 21.98 16.29 -1.92
N LEU A 117 20.82 16.87 -2.22
CA LEU A 117 20.42 18.18 -1.72
C LEU A 117 20.29 18.18 -0.18
N GLN A 118 19.73 17.13 0.40
CA GLN A 118 19.61 16.99 1.87
C GLN A 118 20.97 16.92 2.56
N THR A 119 21.94 16.21 1.98
CA THR A 119 23.27 16.01 2.59
C THR A 119 24.30 17.06 2.20
N LEU A 120 24.01 17.91 1.21
CA LEU A 120 24.90 18.93 0.66
C LEU A 120 25.51 19.86 1.73
N PRO A 121 24.76 20.43 2.69
CA PRO A 121 25.33 21.34 3.67
C PRO A 121 26.36 20.66 4.58
N ASN A 122 26.10 19.41 4.98
CA ASN A 122 27.01 18.66 5.83
C ASN A 122 28.27 18.26 5.06
N ARG A 123 28.13 17.86 3.78
CA ARG A 123 29.25 17.58 2.89
C ARG A 123 30.11 18.81 2.65
N ALA A 124 29.48 19.96 2.37
CA ALA A 124 30.17 21.23 2.17
C ALA A 124 30.91 21.70 3.43
N PHE A 125 30.30 21.52 4.62
CA PHE A 125 30.96 21.82 5.89
C PHE A 125 32.16 20.91 6.15
N ASN A 126 32.03 19.60 5.90
CA ASN A 126 33.14 18.66 6.06
C ASN A 126 34.28 18.93 5.07
N TYR A 127 33.96 19.33 3.83
CA TYR A 127 34.93 19.79 2.85
C TYR A 127 35.67 21.05 3.31
N ALA A 128 34.94 22.04 3.84
CA ALA A 128 35.52 23.29 4.33
C ALA A 128 36.37 23.12 5.61
N LYS A 129 36.06 22.11 6.44
CA LYS A 129 36.78 21.81 7.68
C LYS A 129 38.13 21.12 7.45
N ASN A 130 38.30 20.39 6.35
CA ASN A 130 39.50 19.60 6.09
C ASN A 130 40.61 20.48 5.48
N SER A 131 41.78 20.52 6.13
CA SER A 131 42.94 21.36 5.73
C SER A 131 43.47 21.05 4.32
N HIS A 132 43.22 19.85 3.80
CA HIS A 132 43.44 19.47 2.41
C HIS A 132 42.11 19.00 1.79
N PRO A 133 41.39 19.88 1.10
CA PRO A 133 40.11 19.54 0.49
C PRO A 133 40.33 18.58 -0.68
N SER A 134 40.17 17.28 -0.45
CA SER A 134 40.09 16.28 -1.50
C SER A 134 38.62 15.96 -1.80
N ILE A 135 38.30 15.59 -3.04
CA ILE A 135 36.92 15.23 -3.44
C ILE A 135 36.42 14.01 -2.65
N HIS A 136 37.33 13.17 -2.12
CA HIS A 136 37.03 12.11 -1.16
C HIS A 136 36.38 12.62 0.15
N SER A 137 36.56 13.89 0.52
CA SER A 137 35.85 14.48 1.67
C SER A 137 34.37 14.80 1.38
N LEU A 138 34.01 14.97 0.10
CA LEU A 138 32.62 15.16 -0.35
C LEU A 138 31.90 13.83 -0.60
N PHE A 139 32.65 12.81 -1.04
CA PHE A 139 32.18 11.46 -1.33
C PHE A 139 33.13 10.43 -0.68
N PRO A 140 32.89 10.06 0.59
CA PRO A 140 33.81 9.22 1.37
C PRO A 140 33.98 7.78 0.84
N TYR A 141 33.09 7.34 -0.06
CA TYR A 141 33.08 5.98 -0.63
C TYR A 141 33.43 5.93 -2.13
N SER A 142 33.85 7.04 -2.75
CA SER A 142 34.31 6.99 -4.14
C SER A 142 35.67 6.28 -4.21
N GLN A 143 35.77 5.22 -5.02
CA GLN A 143 36.98 4.40 -5.15
C GLN A 143 38.25 5.24 -5.32
N VAL A 144 39.31 4.86 -4.59
CA VAL A 144 40.67 5.38 -4.76
C VAL A 144 41.16 4.94 -6.14
N GLY A 145 41.20 5.85 -7.11
CA GLY A 145 41.69 5.56 -8.47
C GLY A 145 41.01 6.33 -9.60
N LEU A 146 39.85 6.93 -9.38
CA LEU A 146 39.30 7.90 -10.32
C LEU A 146 40.05 9.23 -10.13
N SER A 147 40.77 9.68 -11.16
CA SER A 147 41.27 11.06 -11.22
C SER A 147 40.07 12.00 -11.36
N LEU A 148 39.49 12.38 -10.22
CA LEU A 148 38.32 13.24 -10.13
C LEU A 148 38.72 14.68 -10.49
N ASN A 149 38.74 14.99 -11.78
CA ASN A 149 38.88 16.36 -12.27
C ASN A 149 37.60 17.16 -11.93
N LEU A 150 37.72 18.45 -11.62
CA LEU A 150 36.60 19.39 -11.41
C LEU A 150 35.52 19.32 -12.50
N ARG A 151 35.89 18.94 -13.73
CA ARG A 151 34.98 18.68 -14.86
C ARG A 151 33.97 17.54 -14.61
N THR A 152 34.33 16.51 -13.85
CA THR A 152 33.42 15.38 -13.56
C THR A 152 32.28 15.79 -12.61
N LEU A 153 32.55 16.72 -11.70
CA LEU A 153 31.55 17.29 -10.78
C LEU A 153 30.54 18.18 -11.49
N THR A 154 30.95 18.87 -12.57
CA THR A 154 30.06 19.74 -13.35
C THR A 154 29.14 18.98 -14.29
N PHE A 155 29.57 17.80 -14.77
CA PHE A 155 28.81 17.06 -15.79
C PHE A 155 28.01 15.86 -15.25
N GLU A 156 28.44 15.12 -14.21
CA GLU A 156 27.69 13.93 -13.72
C GLU A 156 27.84 13.61 -12.21
N PRO A 157 27.42 14.50 -11.28
CA PRO A 157 27.48 14.24 -9.82
C PRO A 157 26.64 13.02 -9.39
N LEU A 158 25.64 12.65 -10.19
CA LEU A 158 24.79 11.49 -9.93
C LEU A 158 25.53 10.17 -10.03
N ASN A 159 26.54 10.04 -10.89
CA ASN A 159 27.23 8.77 -11.06
C ASN A 159 28.12 8.48 -9.86
N LEU A 160 28.80 9.49 -9.30
CA LEU A 160 29.53 9.38 -8.04
C LEU A 160 28.62 9.03 -6.87
N LEU A 161 27.44 9.65 -6.80
CA LEU A 161 26.44 9.34 -5.78
C LEU A 161 25.89 7.92 -5.95
N LYS A 162 25.68 7.42 -7.17
CA LYS A 162 25.28 6.03 -7.39
C LYS A 162 26.31 5.04 -6.87
N PHE A 163 27.61 5.30 -7.04
CA PHE A 163 28.66 4.45 -6.47
C PHE A 163 28.64 4.46 -4.94
N GLU A 164 28.45 5.64 -4.32
CA GLU A 164 28.28 5.74 -2.86
C GLU A 164 27.05 4.96 -2.37
N LEU A 165 25.91 5.12 -3.05
CA LEU A 165 24.68 4.39 -2.72
C LEU A 165 24.85 2.88 -2.89
N GLN A 166 25.51 2.43 -3.96
CA GLN A 166 25.79 1.02 -4.20
C GLN A 166 26.72 0.46 -3.13
N SER A 167 27.76 1.20 -2.74
CA SER A 167 28.66 0.80 -1.66
C SER A 167 27.91 0.61 -0.34
N HIS A 168 26.95 1.49 -0.03
CA HIS A 168 26.10 1.30 1.15
C HIS A 168 25.24 0.03 1.06
N ILE A 169 24.70 -0.28 -0.12
CA ILE A 169 23.92 -1.51 -0.32
C ILE A 169 24.81 -2.74 -0.15
N ASP A 170 26.01 -2.72 -0.72
CA ASP A 170 26.96 -3.83 -0.66
C ASP A 170 27.48 -4.06 0.78
N GLU A 171 27.84 -3.00 1.51
CA GLU A 171 28.29 -3.09 2.90
C GLU A 171 27.17 -3.57 3.85
N ILE A 172 25.93 -3.10 3.64
CA ILE A 172 24.76 -3.62 4.35
C ILE A 172 24.52 -5.09 3.99
N GLY A 173 24.75 -5.48 2.74
CA GLY A 173 24.70 -6.86 2.27
C GLY A 173 25.67 -7.75 3.06
N ILE A 174 26.94 -7.34 3.16
CA ILE A 174 27.97 -8.04 3.95
C ILE A 174 27.56 -8.16 5.41
N LEU A 175 27.04 -7.10 6.03
CA LEU A 175 26.54 -7.13 7.40
C LEU A 175 25.37 -8.11 7.58
N LYS A 176 24.44 -8.15 6.63
CA LYS A 176 23.31 -9.10 6.65
C LYS A 176 23.78 -10.53 6.48
N ASP A 177 24.83 -10.77 5.71
CA ASP A 177 25.46 -12.08 5.52
C ASP A 177 26.19 -12.54 6.79
N ASP A 178 26.92 -11.65 7.46
CA ASP A 178 27.56 -11.91 8.76
C ASP A 178 26.49 -12.30 9.81
N ILE A 179 25.40 -11.52 9.90
CA ILE A 179 24.28 -11.79 10.81
C ILE A 179 23.56 -13.09 10.43
N ALA A 180 23.31 -13.33 9.15
CA ALA A 180 22.71 -14.58 8.69
C ALA A 180 23.57 -15.77 9.10
N ASN A 181 24.89 -15.71 8.91
CA ASN A 181 25.78 -16.78 9.34
C ASN A 181 25.67 -17.05 10.85
N SER A 182 25.67 -16.00 11.67
CA SER A 182 25.53 -16.12 13.12
C SER A 182 24.18 -16.71 13.55
N VAL A 183 23.07 -16.31 12.93
CA VAL A 183 21.72 -16.83 13.21
C VAL A 183 21.59 -18.27 12.72
N GLY A 184 22.24 -18.60 11.60
CA GLY A 184 22.34 -19.95 11.05
C GLY A 184 23.07 -20.91 11.98
N LEU A 185 24.24 -20.50 12.49
CA LEU A 185 25.00 -21.22 13.51
C LEU A 185 24.19 -21.44 14.77
N LEU A 186 23.53 -20.38 15.26
CA LEU A 186 22.63 -20.47 16.42
C LEU A 186 21.54 -21.52 16.20
N ALA A 187 20.90 -21.52 15.03
CA ALA A 187 19.80 -22.44 14.72
C ALA A 187 20.25 -23.88 14.42
N SER A 188 21.47 -24.10 13.93
CA SER A 188 22.04 -25.43 13.69
C SER A 188 22.52 -26.12 14.97
N PHE A 189 22.51 -25.42 16.12
CA PHE A 189 23.04 -25.94 17.37
C PHE A 189 22.29 -27.19 17.88
N ASN A 190 22.99 -28.31 17.95
CA ASN A 190 22.44 -29.59 18.40
C ASN A 190 21.92 -29.56 19.85
N GLY A 191 22.46 -28.70 20.71
CA GLY A 191 21.96 -28.58 22.09
C GLY A 191 20.52 -28.04 22.19
N LEU A 192 19.98 -27.39 21.16
CA LEU A 192 18.55 -27.05 21.11
C LEU A 192 17.66 -28.28 20.95
N LYS A 193 18.17 -29.33 20.32
CA LYS A 193 17.46 -30.60 20.16
C LYS A 193 17.54 -31.43 21.43
N ASP A 194 18.74 -31.49 21.99
CA ASP A 194 19.06 -32.41 23.08
C ASP A 194 18.71 -31.88 24.48
N GLY A 195 18.49 -30.56 24.62
CA GLY A 195 18.16 -29.94 25.89
C GLY A 195 19.35 -29.87 26.86
N PHE A 196 19.05 -29.81 28.16
CA PHE A 196 20.05 -29.82 29.22
C PHE A 196 19.95 -31.13 30.00
N GLY A 197 21.09 -31.77 30.30
CA GLY A 197 21.14 -32.87 31.26
C GLY A 197 21.08 -34.27 30.64
N PRO A 198 21.06 -35.32 31.48
CA PRO A 198 20.99 -36.69 31.00
C PRO A 198 19.65 -36.94 30.31
N ASP A 199 19.73 -37.40 29.06
CA ASP A 199 18.58 -37.73 28.23
C ASP A 199 17.66 -38.68 29.02
N ASN A 200 16.32 -38.49 28.97
CA ASN A 200 15.33 -39.33 29.65
C ASN A 200 15.40 -40.81 29.21
N LYS A 201 16.25 -41.09 28.21
CA LYS A 201 16.60 -42.39 27.62
C LYS A 201 17.79 -43.10 28.29
N GLY A 202 18.38 -42.56 29.36
CA GLY A 202 19.37 -43.29 30.17
C GLY A 202 20.78 -43.38 29.57
N ASN A 203 21.16 -42.49 28.64
CA ASN A 203 22.55 -42.42 28.17
C ASN A 203 23.44 -41.76 29.24
N THR A 204 24.19 -42.59 29.96
CA THR A 204 25.03 -42.28 31.14
C THR A 204 26.27 -41.42 30.88
N GLY A 205 26.33 -40.68 29.76
CA GLY A 205 27.50 -39.91 29.34
C GLY A 205 27.34 -38.38 29.30
N ARG A 206 26.13 -37.84 29.49
CA ARG A 206 25.87 -36.38 29.43
C ARG A 206 25.81 -35.79 30.83
N SER A 207 26.66 -34.79 31.10
CA SER A 207 26.63 -34.01 32.33
C SER A 207 26.10 -32.61 32.05
N LEU A 208 25.32 -32.06 32.98
CA LEU A 208 24.73 -30.73 32.83
C LEU A 208 25.82 -29.65 32.67
N GLY A 209 26.96 -29.79 33.37
CA GLY A 209 28.13 -28.92 33.19
C GLY A 209 28.80 -29.06 31.83
N GLY A 210 28.85 -30.27 31.25
CA GLY A 210 29.35 -30.51 29.90
C GLY A 210 28.47 -29.87 28.84
N ASP A 211 27.14 -30.05 28.95
CA ASP A 211 26.18 -29.38 28.06
C ASP A 211 26.29 -27.86 28.17
N LEU A 212 26.33 -27.30 29.39
CA LEU A 212 26.49 -25.85 29.60
C LEU A 212 27.77 -25.30 28.97
N ASN A 213 28.89 -26.01 29.09
CA ASN A 213 30.14 -25.62 28.45
C ASN A 213 30.01 -25.64 26.92
N ASN A 214 29.30 -26.63 26.35
CA ASN A 214 29.03 -26.68 24.91
C ASN A 214 28.17 -25.49 24.44
N TRP A 215 27.13 -25.12 25.21
CA TRP A 215 26.32 -23.93 24.95
C TRP A 215 27.17 -22.64 24.99
N ILE A 216 28.04 -22.49 25.99
CA ILE A 216 28.93 -21.33 26.13
C ILE A 216 29.95 -21.26 24.98
N LYS A 217 30.58 -22.38 24.64
CA LYS A 217 31.50 -22.48 23.49
C LYS A 217 30.81 -22.12 22.18
N HIS A 218 29.56 -22.56 22.01
CA HIS A 218 28.78 -22.22 20.83
C HIS A 218 28.44 -20.72 20.77
N ILE A 219 27.95 -20.13 21.87
CA ILE A 219 27.71 -18.69 21.95
C ILE A 219 28.99 -17.90 21.65
N LYS A 220 30.14 -18.33 22.16
CA LYS A 220 31.44 -17.71 21.86
C LYS A 220 31.76 -17.79 20.36
N SER A 221 31.62 -18.97 19.75
CA SER A 221 31.86 -19.16 18.31
C SER A 221 31.01 -18.20 17.47
N VAL A 222 29.72 -18.09 17.80
CA VAL A 222 28.79 -17.17 17.14
C VAL A 222 29.24 -15.71 17.30
N LEU A 223 29.62 -15.28 18.50
CA LEU A 223 30.07 -13.91 18.75
C LEU A 223 31.40 -13.57 18.05
N ASN A 224 32.31 -14.54 17.94
CA ASN A 224 33.57 -14.38 17.23
C ASN A 224 33.37 -14.20 15.72
N THR A 225 32.40 -14.91 15.11
CA THR A 225 32.11 -14.74 13.67
C THR A 225 31.70 -13.31 13.30
N LEU A 226 31.04 -12.59 14.21
CA LEU A 226 30.51 -11.25 13.97
C LEU A 226 31.51 -10.14 14.28
N THR A 227 32.35 -10.33 15.31
CA THR A 227 33.22 -9.28 15.85
C THR A 227 34.64 -9.35 15.31
N LYS A 228 35.09 -10.51 14.78
CA LYS A 228 36.50 -10.78 14.40
C LYS A 228 37.52 -10.40 15.49
N ASP A 229 37.09 -10.35 16.75
CA ASP A 229 37.90 -9.93 17.89
C ASP A 229 38.07 -11.12 18.84
N ASP A 230 39.30 -11.65 18.92
CA ASP A 230 39.65 -12.89 19.62
C ASP A 230 39.91 -12.69 21.13
N GLN A 231 39.62 -11.51 21.68
CA GLN A 231 40.10 -11.10 23.00
C GLN A 231 39.44 -11.82 24.19
N VAL A 232 38.35 -12.56 23.99
CA VAL A 232 37.64 -13.25 25.08
C VAL A 232 38.20 -14.67 25.29
N LYS A 233 39.08 -14.84 26.28
CA LYS A 233 39.50 -16.15 26.79
C LYS A 233 38.39 -16.74 27.66
N VAL A 234 37.71 -17.76 27.16
CA VAL A 234 36.73 -18.55 27.92
C VAL A 234 37.47 -19.72 28.53
N ASN A 235 37.34 -19.92 29.85
CA ASN A 235 37.94 -21.05 30.53
C ASN A 235 37.27 -22.35 30.06
N GLU A 236 38.05 -23.30 29.54
CA GLU A 236 37.52 -24.57 29.00
C GLU A 236 37.04 -25.55 30.08
N ALA A 237 37.34 -25.26 31.34
CA ALA A 237 36.98 -26.10 32.48
C ALA A 237 35.45 -26.21 32.64
N THR A 238 34.98 -27.43 32.88
CA THR A 238 33.57 -27.75 33.18
C THR A 238 33.19 -27.51 34.65
N SER A 239 34.07 -26.90 35.44
CA SER A 239 33.79 -26.60 36.84
C SER A 239 32.74 -25.51 36.95
N PHE A 240 31.87 -25.61 37.97
CA PHE A 240 30.79 -24.66 38.22
C PHE A 240 31.30 -23.20 38.27
N ARG A 241 32.43 -22.97 38.95
CA ARG A 241 33.07 -21.65 39.07
C ARG A 241 33.50 -21.09 37.71
N ALA A 242 34.15 -21.92 36.88
CA ALA A 242 34.58 -21.49 35.56
C ALA A 242 33.38 -21.13 34.66
N ILE A 243 32.31 -21.94 34.71
CA ILE A 243 31.07 -21.68 33.97
C ILE A 243 30.40 -20.38 34.44
N LEU A 244 30.34 -20.17 35.76
CA LEU A 244 29.78 -18.96 36.36
C LEU A 244 30.57 -17.71 35.96
N ASP A 245 31.91 -17.74 36.02
CA ASP A 245 32.75 -16.62 35.63
C ASP A 245 32.67 -16.35 34.11
N ASN A 246 32.63 -17.42 33.29
CA ASN A 246 32.41 -17.31 31.85
C ASN A 246 31.05 -16.66 31.53
N LEU A 247 29.98 -17.00 32.27
CA LEU A 247 28.67 -16.40 32.08
C LEU A 247 28.64 -14.95 32.55
N LYS A 248 29.21 -14.63 33.71
CA LYS A 248 29.34 -13.24 34.19
C LYS A 248 30.06 -12.36 33.17
N THR A 249 31.21 -12.82 32.66
CA THR A 249 31.97 -12.08 31.64
C THR A 249 31.19 -11.91 30.33
N LEU A 250 30.47 -12.95 29.88
CA LEU A 250 29.60 -12.89 28.69
C LEU A 250 28.47 -11.87 28.86
N VAL A 251 27.77 -11.88 30.00
CA VAL A 251 26.61 -11.01 30.23
C VAL A 251 27.03 -9.55 30.41
N GLU A 252 28.09 -9.29 31.19
CA GLU A 252 28.46 -7.94 31.60
C GLU A 252 29.29 -7.21 30.54
N ASN A 253 30.19 -7.92 29.84
CA ASN A 253 31.16 -7.28 28.95
C ASN A 253 30.93 -7.61 27.48
N VAL A 254 30.75 -8.89 27.14
CA VAL A 254 30.80 -9.35 25.74
C VAL A 254 29.52 -9.00 24.98
N ILE A 255 28.35 -9.27 25.55
CA ILE A 255 27.07 -8.98 24.86
C ILE A 255 26.86 -7.46 24.68
N PRO A 256 27.04 -6.59 25.69
CA PRO A 256 26.86 -5.16 25.50
C PRO A 256 27.84 -4.56 24.50
N SER A 257 29.12 -4.91 24.57
CA SER A 257 30.13 -4.45 23.61
C SER A 257 29.81 -4.94 22.19
N HIS A 258 29.34 -6.17 22.03
CA HIS A 258 28.90 -6.72 20.76
C HIS A 258 27.71 -5.95 20.17
N THR A 259 26.67 -5.68 20.96
CA THR A 259 25.53 -4.89 20.49
C THR A 259 25.93 -3.46 20.12
N ALA A 260 26.87 -2.86 20.86
CA ALA A 260 27.42 -1.55 20.53
C ALA A 260 28.21 -1.57 19.22
N SER A 261 29.01 -2.61 18.97
CA SER A 261 29.78 -2.78 17.74
C SER A 261 28.88 -2.94 16.50
N ILE A 262 27.83 -3.76 16.58
CA ILE A 262 26.84 -3.88 15.51
C ILE A 262 26.12 -2.55 15.28
N THR A 263 25.70 -1.90 16.36
CA THR A 263 25.02 -0.60 16.28
C THR A 263 25.93 0.44 15.62
N ARG A 264 27.22 0.47 15.98
CA ARG A 264 28.21 1.39 15.40
C ARG A 264 28.45 1.13 13.91
N ARG A 265 28.57 -0.14 13.48
CA ARG A 265 28.67 -0.50 12.05
C ARG A 265 27.40 -0.11 11.29
N ALA A 266 26.23 -0.35 11.87
CA ALA A 266 24.95 0.05 11.27
C ALA A 266 24.78 1.58 11.24
N GLU A 267 25.31 2.30 12.22
CA GLU A 267 25.24 3.76 12.34
C GLU A 267 25.91 4.50 11.19
N VAL A 268 27.02 3.97 10.69
CA VAL A 268 27.71 4.52 9.51
C VAL A 268 26.78 4.57 8.29
N HIS A 269 25.85 3.61 8.18
CA HIS A 269 24.91 3.50 7.06
C HIS A 269 23.49 3.93 7.40
N LYS A 270 23.28 4.55 8.57
CA LYS A 270 21.96 5.06 8.96
C LYS A 270 21.53 6.19 8.02
N ARG A 271 20.21 6.32 7.91
CA ARG A 271 19.59 7.40 7.13
C ARG A 271 20.04 8.76 7.67
N PRO A 272 20.19 9.78 6.81
CA PRO A 272 20.50 11.14 7.25
C PRO A 272 19.47 11.60 8.29
N SER A 273 19.96 12.31 9.31
CA SER A 273 19.17 12.76 10.45
C SER A 273 17.93 13.56 10.02
N THR A 274 16.90 13.60 10.87
CA THR A 274 15.65 14.32 10.55
C THR A 274 15.90 15.81 10.29
N LEU A 275 16.86 16.43 10.99
CA LEU A 275 17.28 17.81 10.79
C LEU A 275 17.95 18.01 9.42
N THR A 276 18.84 17.09 9.01
CA THR A 276 19.44 17.14 7.66
C THR A 276 18.43 16.84 6.56
N ARG A 277 17.39 16.05 6.83
CA ARG A 277 16.30 15.85 5.85
C ARG A 277 15.38 17.07 5.73
N CYS A 278 15.16 17.79 6.83
CA CYS A 278 14.18 18.88 6.89
C CYS A 278 14.80 20.26 6.69
N TRP A 279 16.12 20.43 6.62
CA TRP A 279 16.75 21.74 6.43
C TRP A 279 16.21 22.51 5.20
N PRO A 280 15.92 21.90 4.04
CA PRO A 280 15.39 22.67 2.91
C PRO A 280 14.01 23.23 3.23
N LYS A 281 13.19 22.45 3.95
CA LYS A 281 11.85 22.87 4.39
C LYS A 281 11.92 23.90 5.51
N LEU A 282 12.89 23.81 6.41
CA LEU A 282 13.10 24.77 7.49
C LEU A 282 13.67 26.10 6.97
N LEU A 283 14.46 26.08 5.91
CA LEU A 283 15.05 27.27 5.31
C LEU A 283 14.07 27.98 4.36
N ILE A 284 13.34 27.22 3.54
CA ILE A 284 12.42 27.78 2.53
C ILE A 284 10.99 27.95 3.08
N GLY A 285 10.57 27.13 4.04
CA GLY A 285 9.22 27.14 4.60
C GLY A 285 8.83 28.46 5.25
N PRO A 286 9.61 29.00 6.21
CA PRO A 286 9.32 30.28 6.84
C PRO A 286 9.24 31.48 5.88
N PRO A 287 10.18 31.71 4.93
CA PRO A 287 10.06 32.83 4.01
C PRO A 287 8.89 32.66 3.05
N VAL A 288 8.61 31.44 2.56
CA VAL A 288 7.43 31.18 1.72
C VAL A 288 6.15 31.43 2.51
N LEU A 289 6.07 30.94 3.75
CA LEU A 289 4.92 31.18 4.63
C LEU A 289 4.73 32.66 4.93
N LEU A 290 5.82 33.41 5.16
CA LEU A 290 5.76 34.85 5.36
C LEU A 290 5.33 35.60 4.10
N VAL A 291 5.79 35.19 2.91
CA VAL A 291 5.34 35.77 1.64
C VAL A 291 3.87 35.49 1.42
N ILE A 292 3.41 34.25 1.63
CA ILE A 292 2.00 33.87 1.53
C ILE A 292 1.17 34.66 2.55
N ALA A 293 1.60 34.70 3.81
CA ALA A 293 0.91 35.45 4.86
C ALA A 293 0.86 36.95 4.53
N ARG A 294 1.94 37.54 4.01
CA ARG A 294 1.95 38.94 3.56
C ARG A 294 1.04 39.17 2.37
N LEU A 295 1.00 38.26 1.40
CA LEU A 295 0.08 38.37 0.27
C LEU A 295 -1.37 38.32 0.75
N VAL A 296 -1.71 37.35 1.60
CA VAL A 296 -3.05 37.19 2.18
C VAL A 296 -3.44 38.39 3.06
N LEU A 297 -2.53 38.88 3.90
CA LEU A 297 -2.77 40.04 4.78
C LEU A 297 -2.79 41.36 4.01
N ARG A 298 -2.12 41.46 2.86
CA ARG A 298 -2.16 42.63 1.98
C ARG A 298 -3.42 42.64 1.12
N SER A 299 -3.96 41.47 0.79
CA SER A 299 -5.13 41.31 -0.07
C SER A 299 -6.38 40.89 0.70
N GLN A 300 -6.58 41.36 1.94
CA GLN A 300 -7.73 40.96 2.77
C GLN A 300 -9.07 41.19 2.06
N ASP A 301 -9.19 42.29 1.33
CA ASP A 301 -10.40 42.61 0.59
C ASP A 301 -10.58 41.71 -0.63
N ALA A 302 -9.48 41.37 -1.32
CA ALA A 302 -9.51 40.42 -2.41
C ALA A 302 -9.84 39.00 -1.91
N VAL A 303 -9.29 38.57 -0.77
CA VAL A 303 -9.58 37.25 -0.18
C VAL A 303 -11.04 37.16 0.26
N LYS A 304 -11.58 38.23 0.88
CA LYS A 304 -13.01 38.31 1.20
C LYS A 304 -13.87 38.29 -0.06
N ALA A 305 -13.46 38.99 -1.11
CA ALA A 305 -14.13 38.98 -2.41
C ALA A 305 -14.09 37.56 -3.03
N TYR A 306 -12.92 36.92 -3.11
CA TYR A 306 -12.80 35.56 -3.61
C TYR A 306 -13.61 34.54 -2.81
N LEU A 307 -13.65 34.66 -1.48
CA LEU A 307 -14.48 33.76 -0.65
C LEU A 307 -15.97 33.99 -0.88
N ARG A 308 -16.39 35.25 -1.04
CA ARG A 308 -17.77 35.60 -1.39
C ARG A 308 -18.12 35.10 -2.79
N ASP A 309 -17.26 35.31 -3.76
CA ASP A 309 -17.42 34.85 -5.15
C ASP A 309 -17.45 33.33 -5.22
N ILE A 310 -16.62 32.61 -4.45
CA ILE A 310 -16.68 31.15 -4.33
C ILE A 310 -18.03 30.71 -3.76
N GLY A 311 -18.54 31.41 -2.73
CA GLY A 311 -19.85 31.13 -2.15
C GLY A 311 -21.01 31.38 -3.13
N GLU A 312 -20.98 32.50 -3.83
CA GLU A 312 -21.97 32.87 -4.85
C GLU A 312 -21.89 31.93 -6.06
N THR A 313 -20.69 31.55 -6.49
CA THR A 313 -20.46 30.57 -7.56
C THR A 313 -20.92 29.16 -7.16
N ALA A 314 -20.66 28.73 -5.92
CA ALA A 314 -21.14 27.45 -5.42
C ALA A 314 -22.67 27.42 -5.32
N ARG A 315 -23.28 28.51 -4.84
CA ARG A 315 -24.74 28.66 -4.81
C ARG A 315 -25.33 28.65 -6.21
N GLY A 316 -24.75 29.41 -7.14
CA GLY A 316 -25.14 29.44 -8.54
C GLY A 316 -25.01 28.07 -9.19
N PHE A 317 -23.90 27.37 -8.96
CA PHE A 317 -23.67 26.02 -9.45
C PHE A 317 -24.73 25.04 -8.95
N VAL A 318 -25.05 25.05 -7.64
CA VAL A 318 -26.11 24.19 -7.09
C VAL A 318 -27.46 24.53 -7.70
N GLN A 319 -27.79 25.82 -7.84
CA GLN A 319 -29.09 26.24 -8.36
C GLN A 319 -29.27 25.90 -9.84
N SER A 320 -28.30 26.22 -10.70
CA SER A 320 -28.43 26.05 -12.16
C SER A 320 -28.07 24.67 -12.67
N TRP A 321 -27.16 23.93 -12.01
CA TRP A 321 -26.70 22.63 -12.49
C TRP A 321 -27.27 21.42 -11.74
N ILE A 322 -27.86 21.62 -10.56
CA ILE A 322 -28.44 20.53 -9.77
C ILE A 322 -29.94 20.73 -9.58
N VAL A 323 -30.37 21.90 -9.10
CA VAL A 323 -31.78 22.15 -8.77
C VAL A 323 -32.62 22.33 -10.04
N GLU A 324 -32.26 23.28 -10.91
CA GLU A 324 -33.04 23.61 -12.11
C GLU A 324 -33.21 22.41 -13.07
N PRO A 325 -32.16 21.65 -13.42
CA PRO A 325 -32.31 20.46 -14.25
C PRO A 325 -33.12 19.36 -13.56
N ALA A 326 -32.97 19.16 -12.24
CA ALA A 326 -33.76 18.18 -11.51
C ALA A 326 -35.25 18.55 -11.47
N THR A 327 -35.57 19.84 -11.29
CA THR A 327 -36.95 20.32 -11.35
C THR A 327 -37.54 20.15 -12.75
N HIS A 328 -36.77 20.39 -13.81
CA HIS A 328 -37.20 20.18 -15.19
C HIS A 328 -37.46 18.69 -15.48
N ILE A 329 -36.56 17.79 -15.09
CA ILE A 329 -36.73 16.33 -15.24
C ILE A 329 -37.96 15.85 -14.45
N ILE A 330 -38.13 16.30 -13.20
CA ILE A 330 -39.27 15.92 -12.36
C ILE A 330 -40.59 16.42 -12.94
N ASN A 331 -40.65 17.67 -13.42
CA ASN A 331 -41.85 18.23 -14.02
C ASN A 331 -42.21 17.52 -15.33
N THR A 332 -41.23 17.18 -16.17
CA THR A 332 -41.46 16.43 -17.41
C THR A 332 -41.95 15.00 -17.16
N ILE A 333 -41.43 14.33 -16.12
CA ILE A 333 -41.91 12.99 -15.71
C ILE A 333 -43.31 13.05 -15.08
N ARG A 334 -43.57 14.08 -14.25
CA ARG A 334 -44.85 14.23 -13.53
C ARG A 334 -46.01 14.68 -14.42
N PHE A 335 -45.74 15.48 -15.46
CA PHE A 335 -46.75 16.01 -16.40
C PHE A 335 -46.67 15.40 -17.81
N GLY A 336 -46.15 14.17 -17.91
CA GLY A 336 -45.92 13.43 -19.16
C GLY A 336 -46.85 13.82 -20.31
N GLY A 337 -46.32 14.61 -21.25
CA GLY A 337 -46.87 14.80 -22.59
C GLY A 337 -48.22 15.53 -22.73
N ARG A 338 -48.82 16.13 -21.70
CA ARG A 338 -50.06 16.93 -21.86
C ARG A 338 -49.79 18.37 -22.32
N GLY A 339 -49.03 18.49 -23.40
CA GLY A 339 -48.82 19.73 -24.15
C GLY A 339 -49.32 19.65 -25.59
N LEU A 340 -50.08 18.61 -25.94
CA LEU A 340 -50.75 18.49 -27.25
C LEU A 340 -52.04 19.31 -27.23
N GLY A 341 -51.87 20.62 -27.19
CA GLY A 341 -52.91 21.60 -27.50
C GLY A 341 -52.55 22.33 -28.78
N VAL A 342 -52.40 21.61 -29.89
CA VAL A 342 -52.71 22.24 -31.19
C VAL A 342 -54.14 22.70 -31.03
N THR A 343 -54.36 24.01 -31.11
CA THR A 343 -55.68 24.60 -30.96
C THR A 343 -56.62 23.90 -31.92
N GLU A 344 -57.49 23.05 -31.36
CA GLU A 344 -58.58 22.37 -32.06
C GLU A 344 -59.38 23.39 -32.90
N ALA A 345 -59.46 24.62 -32.41
CA ALA A 345 -60.02 25.80 -33.06
C ALA A 345 -59.33 26.21 -34.39
N GLY A 346 -58.02 26.03 -34.53
CA GLY A 346 -57.29 26.36 -35.78
C GLY A 346 -57.59 25.33 -36.87
N LEU A 347 -57.55 24.04 -36.53
CA LEU A 347 -57.86 22.95 -37.45
C LEU A 347 -59.33 22.99 -37.88
N GLU A 348 -60.24 23.31 -36.96
CA GLU A 348 -61.67 23.43 -37.27
C GLU A 348 -61.97 24.63 -38.19
N SER A 349 -61.28 25.76 -38.00
CA SER A 349 -61.35 26.92 -38.89
C SER A 349 -60.88 26.57 -40.31
N ASP A 350 -59.78 25.82 -40.42
CA ASP A 350 -59.21 25.46 -41.72
C ASP A 350 -60.05 24.41 -42.46
N ILE A 351 -60.63 23.43 -41.75
CA ILE A 351 -61.60 22.48 -42.30
C ILE A 351 -62.86 23.22 -42.80
N ALA A 352 -63.35 24.20 -42.04
CA ALA A 352 -64.50 25.01 -42.44
C ALA A 352 -64.23 25.88 -43.67
N SER A 353 -63.01 26.42 -43.79
CA SER A 353 -62.58 27.17 -44.98
C SER A 353 -62.52 26.27 -46.23
N LEU A 354 -61.99 25.05 -46.07
CA LEU A 354 -61.89 24.06 -47.14
C LEU A 354 -63.27 23.56 -47.59
N GLU A 355 -64.21 23.38 -46.66
CA GLU A 355 -65.60 23.02 -46.96
C GLU A 355 -66.29 24.08 -47.84
N ARG A 356 -66.14 25.37 -47.52
CA ARG A 356 -66.71 26.47 -48.32
C ARG A 356 -66.14 26.48 -49.74
N MET A 357 -64.83 26.31 -49.85
CA MET A 357 -64.15 26.35 -51.15
C MET A 357 -64.55 25.19 -52.07
N VAL A 358 -64.77 24.00 -51.51
CA VAL A 358 -65.22 22.83 -52.28
C VAL A 358 -66.69 22.95 -52.70
N LYS A 359 -67.55 23.50 -51.83
CA LYS A 359 -68.96 23.78 -52.18
C LYS A 359 -69.08 24.79 -53.33
N ASP A 360 -68.27 25.85 -53.31
CA ASP A 360 -68.23 26.84 -54.41
C ASP A 360 -67.82 26.18 -55.73
N LEU A 361 -66.80 25.31 -55.71
CA LEU A 361 -66.31 24.60 -56.90
C LEU A 361 -67.36 23.62 -57.46
N GLY A 362 -68.07 22.89 -56.61
CA GLY A 362 -69.15 22.00 -57.02
C GLY A 362 -70.34 22.74 -57.66
N LYS A 363 -70.66 23.94 -57.16
CA LYS A 363 -71.75 24.78 -57.67
C LYS A 363 -71.44 25.35 -59.04
N GLU A 364 -70.20 25.81 -59.25
CA GLU A 364 -69.78 26.48 -60.47
C GLU A 364 -69.48 25.51 -61.63
N ASN A 365 -68.80 24.39 -61.37
CA ASN A 365 -68.29 23.52 -62.44
C ASN A 365 -69.18 22.30 -62.75
N LEU A 366 -69.88 21.76 -61.76
CA LEU A 366 -70.69 20.54 -61.94
C LEU A 366 -72.21 20.82 -62.02
N LYS A 367 -72.64 22.08 -61.82
CA LYS A 367 -74.05 22.51 -61.76
C LYS A 367 -74.93 21.58 -60.91
N LEU A 368 -74.37 21.11 -59.80
CA LEU A 368 -75.05 20.18 -58.89
C LEU A 368 -76.23 20.87 -58.20
N SER A 369 -77.30 20.12 -57.95
CA SER A 369 -78.46 20.60 -57.18
C SER A 369 -78.06 20.85 -55.72
N ASP A 370 -78.71 21.80 -55.04
CA ASP A 370 -78.37 22.19 -53.66
C ASP A 370 -78.37 21.02 -52.65
N ALA A 371 -79.11 19.94 -52.93
CA ALA A 371 -79.09 18.72 -52.12
C ALA A 371 -77.76 17.94 -52.20
N GLN A 372 -77.11 17.92 -53.37
CA GLN A 372 -75.84 17.21 -53.59
C GLN A 372 -74.63 17.99 -53.06
N LEU A 373 -74.74 19.32 -52.96
CA LEU A 373 -73.72 20.20 -52.35
C LEU A 373 -73.60 20.01 -50.83
N LEU A 374 -74.69 19.65 -50.15
CA LEU A 374 -74.67 19.31 -48.73
C LEU A 374 -74.01 17.95 -48.46
N GLU A 375 -74.22 16.97 -49.34
CA GLU A 375 -73.57 15.66 -49.25
C GLU A 375 -72.05 15.77 -49.50
N LEU A 376 -71.64 16.58 -50.49
CA LEU A 376 -70.23 16.85 -50.77
C LEU A 376 -69.51 17.51 -49.57
N GLY A 377 -70.15 18.48 -48.91
CA GLY A 377 -69.59 19.11 -47.69
C GLY A 377 -69.39 18.12 -46.53
N ASN A 378 -70.34 17.21 -46.33
CA ASN A 378 -70.23 16.17 -45.31
C ASN A 378 -69.11 15.16 -45.60
N ASN A 379 -68.87 14.85 -46.87
CA ASN A 379 -67.79 13.95 -47.27
C ASN A 379 -66.40 14.62 -47.16
N VAL A 380 -66.32 15.93 -47.42
CA VAL A 380 -65.10 16.74 -47.20
C VAL A 380 -64.74 16.82 -45.71
N ARG A 381 -65.73 16.95 -44.82
CA ARG A 381 -65.52 16.91 -43.36
C ARG A 381 -65.01 15.55 -42.86
N LYS A 382 -65.26 14.48 -43.62
CA LYS A 382 -64.71 13.14 -43.40
C LYS A 382 -63.37 12.90 -44.10
N GLY A 383 -62.87 13.88 -44.88
CA GLY A 383 -61.58 13.83 -45.55
C GLY A 383 -61.57 13.17 -46.94
N ASP A 384 -62.73 12.85 -47.52
CA ASP A 384 -62.82 12.26 -48.85
C ASP A 384 -63.00 13.34 -49.94
N LEU A 385 -61.97 13.54 -50.76
CA LEU A 385 -61.86 14.59 -51.77
C LEU A 385 -61.88 14.06 -53.21
N SER A 386 -62.22 12.78 -53.38
CA SER A 386 -62.06 12.06 -54.65
C SER A 386 -62.81 12.71 -55.83
N THR A 387 -64.02 13.25 -55.60
CA THR A 387 -64.85 13.91 -56.62
C THR A 387 -64.26 15.25 -57.09
N VAL A 388 -63.57 15.99 -56.20
CA VAL A 388 -62.91 17.26 -56.52
C VAL A 388 -61.62 17.01 -57.31
N LEU A 389 -60.90 15.94 -56.96
CA LEU A 389 -59.68 15.50 -57.65
C LEU A 389 -59.94 15.10 -59.10
N GLN A 390 -61.10 14.52 -59.43
CA GLN A 390 -61.47 14.20 -60.81
C GLN A 390 -61.69 15.43 -61.70
N VAL A 391 -62.26 16.51 -61.16
CA VAL A 391 -62.43 17.79 -61.89
C VAL A 391 -61.07 18.41 -62.17
N TYR A 392 -60.17 18.38 -61.18
CA TYR A 392 -58.78 18.81 -61.33
C TYR A 392 -58.02 17.99 -62.39
N GLU A 393 -58.18 16.67 -62.40
CA GLU A 393 -57.53 15.77 -63.35
C GLU A 393 -57.96 16.01 -64.81
N ASN A 394 -59.23 16.40 -65.02
CA ASN A 394 -59.72 16.76 -66.35
C ASN A 394 -59.25 18.15 -66.79
N GLU A 395 -59.13 19.12 -65.90
CA GLU A 395 -58.62 20.46 -66.24
C GLU A 395 -57.10 20.50 -66.45
N MET A 396 -56.35 19.62 -65.78
CA MET A 396 -54.91 19.46 -66.01
C MET A 396 -54.55 18.95 -67.41
N LYS A 397 -55.49 18.31 -68.13
CA LYS A 397 -55.25 17.78 -69.48
C LYS A 397 -55.06 18.88 -70.53
N THR A 398 -55.45 20.13 -70.26
CA THR A 398 -55.24 21.28 -71.17
C THR A 398 -54.59 22.48 -70.44
N PRO A 399 -53.29 22.39 -70.12
CA PRO A 399 -52.65 23.31 -69.17
C PRO A 399 -52.60 24.78 -69.64
N PHE A 400 -52.42 25.03 -70.94
CA PHE A 400 -52.26 26.40 -71.45
C PHE A 400 -53.57 27.16 -71.65
N LYS A 401 -54.69 26.47 -71.89
CA LYS A 401 -56.00 27.12 -72.10
C LYS A 401 -56.67 27.48 -70.76
N SER A 402 -56.51 26.65 -69.73
CA SER A 402 -57.10 26.85 -68.40
C SER A 402 -56.30 27.83 -67.51
N ALA A 403 -55.00 28.01 -67.74
CA ALA A 403 -54.21 29.04 -67.04
C ALA A 403 -54.61 30.49 -67.43
N LEU A 404 -55.05 30.71 -68.67
CA LEU A 404 -55.40 32.03 -69.20
C LEU A 404 -56.88 32.42 -68.98
N PHE A 405 -57.78 31.46 -68.78
CA PHE A 405 -59.22 31.73 -68.62
C PHE A 405 -59.88 31.19 -67.34
N GLY A 406 -59.17 30.50 -66.43
CA GLY A 406 -59.64 30.34 -65.05
C GLY A 406 -59.27 29.01 -64.36
N GLN A 407 -59.01 29.12 -63.05
CA GLN A 407 -58.92 28.06 -62.01
C GLN A 407 -57.60 27.31 -61.75
N LEU A 408 -56.59 27.30 -62.65
CA LEU A 408 -55.30 26.64 -62.34
C LEU A 408 -54.54 27.32 -61.17
N VAL A 409 -54.63 28.66 -61.08
CA VAL A 409 -54.03 29.43 -59.98
C VAL A 409 -54.67 29.08 -58.63
N ARG A 410 -55.97 28.77 -58.61
CA ARG A 410 -56.71 28.42 -57.38
C ARG A 410 -56.32 27.03 -56.88
N ALA A 411 -56.15 26.06 -57.78
CA ALA A 411 -55.64 24.73 -57.42
C ALA A 411 -54.19 24.77 -56.92
N LEU A 412 -53.34 25.61 -57.52
CA LEU A 412 -51.96 25.83 -57.07
C LEU A 412 -51.92 26.52 -55.69
N LEU A 413 -52.83 27.45 -55.41
CA LEU A 413 -53.01 28.05 -54.08
C LEU A 413 -53.46 27.02 -53.03
N ILE A 414 -54.38 26.11 -53.38
CA ILE A 414 -54.78 24.99 -52.51
C ILE A 414 -53.57 24.08 -52.23
N GLN A 415 -52.72 23.85 -53.22
CA GLN A 415 -51.53 23.00 -53.05
C GLN A 415 -50.48 23.66 -52.15
N ILE A 416 -50.28 24.98 -52.25
CA ILE A 416 -49.43 25.73 -51.32
C ILE A 416 -49.98 25.67 -49.89
N GLN A 417 -51.30 25.79 -49.72
CA GLN A 417 -51.93 25.67 -48.41
C GLN A 417 -51.82 24.25 -47.83
N LYS A 418 -51.88 23.22 -48.67
CA LYS A 418 -51.65 21.84 -48.24
C LYS A 418 -50.20 21.58 -47.84
N VAL A 419 -49.24 22.07 -48.62
CA VAL A 419 -47.81 21.96 -48.26
C VAL A 419 -47.53 22.69 -46.96
N LYS A 420 -48.13 23.86 -46.74
CA LYS A 420 -48.02 24.58 -45.47
C LYS A 420 -48.59 23.76 -44.31
N CYS A 421 -49.79 23.19 -44.48
CA CYS A 421 -50.41 22.33 -43.47
C CYS A 421 -49.57 21.08 -43.19
N ASP A 422 -49.07 20.40 -44.22
CA ASP A 422 -48.21 19.22 -44.09
C ASP A 422 -46.87 19.57 -43.40
N VAL A 423 -46.29 20.73 -43.69
CA VAL A 423 -45.11 21.25 -42.99
C VAL A 423 -45.43 21.54 -41.53
N ASP A 424 -46.55 22.20 -41.22
CA ASP A 424 -46.94 22.52 -39.84
C ASP A 424 -47.21 21.23 -39.02
N THR A 425 -47.85 20.22 -39.63
CA THR A 425 -48.05 18.90 -39.01
C THR A 425 -46.76 18.08 -38.87
N THR A 426 -45.78 18.27 -39.75
CA THR A 426 -44.47 17.60 -39.65
C THR A 426 -43.57 18.30 -38.65
N MET A 427 -43.66 19.63 -38.55
CA MET A 427 -42.97 20.45 -37.56
C MET A 427 -43.44 20.11 -36.14
N THR A 428 -44.74 19.90 -35.95
CA THR A 428 -45.28 19.40 -34.67
C THR A 428 -44.82 17.97 -34.34
N LYS A 429 -44.63 17.10 -35.34
CA LYS A 429 -44.03 15.76 -35.13
C LYS A 429 -42.53 15.82 -34.80
N LEU A 430 -41.79 16.74 -35.40
CA LEU A 430 -40.38 16.98 -35.07
C LEU A 430 -40.22 17.52 -33.65
N ASP A 431 -41.08 18.43 -33.22
CA ASP A 431 -41.13 18.91 -31.84
C ASP A 431 -41.41 17.76 -30.87
N ALA A 432 -42.33 16.85 -31.20
CA ALA A 432 -42.61 15.67 -30.39
C ALA A 432 -41.39 14.74 -30.28
N LEU A 433 -40.59 14.60 -31.35
CA LEU A 433 -39.40 13.76 -31.37
C LEU A 433 -38.26 14.39 -30.54
N LEU A 434 -38.01 15.69 -30.71
CA LEU A 434 -37.04 16.44 -29.89
C LEU A 434 -37.44 16.42 -28.41
N LYS A 435 -38.74 16.54 -28.11
CA LYS A 435 -39.26 16.43 -26.73
C LYS A 435 -39.11 15.01 -26.16
N SER A 436 -39.24 13.97 -26.98
CA SER A 436 -39.05 12.57 -26.53
C SER A 436 -37.59 12.25 -26.15
N GLN A 437 -36.62 12.99 -26.69
CA GLN A 437 -35.20 12.88 -26.37
C GLN A 437 -34.70 13.93 -25.37
N GLU A 438 -35.54 14.90 -25.01
CA GLU A 438 -35.23 15.95 -24.04
C GLU A 438 -34.85 15.36 -22.67
N LEU A 439 -35.42 14.21 -22.30
CA LEU A 439 -35.15 13.55 -21.03
C LEU A 439 -33.74 12.93 -21.00
N THR A 440 -33.30 12.36 -22.13
CA THR A 440 -31.90 11.92 -22.29
C THR A 440 -30.92 13.10 -22.35
N PHE A 441 -31.27 14.19 -23.04
CA PHE A 441 -30.45 15.41 -23.05
C PHE A 441 -30.37 16.08 -21.67
N GLY A 442 -31.46 16.06 -20.90
CA GLY A 442 -31.51 16.55 -19.52
C GLY A 442 -30.62 15.74 -18.58
N PHE A 443 -30.62 14.41 -18.67
CA PHE A 443 -29.72 13.57 -17.87
C PHE A 443 -28.24 13.75 -18.26
N VAL A 444 -27.95 13.92 -19.55
CA VAL A 444 -26.57 14.20 -20.02
C VAL A 444 -26.07 15.55 -19.51
N GLY A 445 -26.94 16.55 -19.36
CA GLY A 445 -26.59 17.86 -18.77
C GLY A 445 -26.25 17.81 -17.28
N VAL A 446 -26.79 16.84 -16.52
CA VAL A 446 -26.56 16.69 -15.06
C VAL A 446 -25.32 15.84 -14.74
N ALA A 447 -24.87 15.00 -15.68
CA ALA A 447 -23.72 14.12 -15.43
C ALA A 447 -22.40 14.86 -15.09
N PRO A 448 -22.03 15.97 -15.77
CA PRO A 448 -20.82 16.73 -15.43
C PRO A 448 -20.87 17.33 -14.02
N SER A 449 -22.02 17.80 -13.56
CA SER A 449 -22.15 18.43 -12.24
C SER A 449 -22.04 17.41 -11.10
N LEU A 450 -22.64 16.22 -11.26
CA LEU A 450 -22.49 15.09 -10.33
C LEU A 450 -21.03 14.62 -10.22
N ALA A 451 -20.31 14.56 -11.35
CA ALA A 451 -18.89 14.19 -11.35
C ALA A 451 -18.05 15.18 -10.53
N ILE A 452 -18.26 16.49 -10.75
CA ILE A 452 -17.55 17.54 -10.01
C ILE A 452 -17.83 17.45 -8.50
N VAL A 453 -19.09 17.28 -8.10
CA VAL A 453 -19.46 17.13 -6.68
C VAL A 453 -18.80 15.89 -6.06
N TYR A 454 -18.77 14.77 -6.78
CA TYR A 454 -18.11 13.55 -6.31
C TYR A 454 -16.60 13.73 -6.16
N PHE A 455 -15.93 14.34 -7.14
CA PHE A 455 -14.47 14.57 -7.09
C PHE A 455 -14.09 15.55 -5.97
N VAL A 456 -14.78 16.69 -5.85
CA VAL A 456 -14.54 17.69 -4.80
C VAL A 456 -14.85 17.11 -3.42
N GLY A 457 -15.98 16.43 -3.28
CA GLY A 457 -16.37 15.75 -2.05
C GLY A 457 -15.39 14.65 -1.63
N SER A 458 -14.94 13.82 -2.59
CA SER A 458 -13.94 12.78 -2.32
C SER A 458 -12.56 13.38 -1.99
N TRP A 459 -12.17 14.50 -2.60
CA TRP A 459 -10.91 15.16 -2.31
C TRP A 459 -10.92 15.80 -0.92
N PHE A 460 -11.97 16.53 -0.58
CA PHE A 460 -12.14 17.21 0.71
C PHE A 460 -12.22 16.23 1.88
N SER A 461 -12.96 15.13 1.70
CA SER A 461 -13.08 14.08 2.72
C SER A 461 -11.79 13.26 2.92
N ARG A 462 -10.96 13.10 1.88
CA ARG A 462 -9.59 12.55 2.01
C ARG A 462 -8.66 13.53 2.73
N PHE A 463 -8.78 14.83 2.45
CA PHE A 463 -8.00 15.88 3.09
C PHE A 463 -8.32 16.01 4.60
N LEU A 464 -9.60 15.93 4.97
CA LEU A 464 -10.06 15.92 6.37
C LEU A 464 -9.87 14.57 7.09
N GLY A 465 -9.41 13.53 6.39
CA GLY A 465 -9.21 12.19 6.97
C GLY A 465 -10.50 11.47 7.39
N LEU A 466 -11.68 11.94 6.98
CA LEU A 466 -12.98 11.39 7.36
C LEU A 466 -13.32 10.09 6.63
N ILE A 467 -12.73 9.85 5.45
CA ILE A 467 -12.83 8.55 4.78
C ILE A 467 -11.66 7.67 5.27
N VAL A 468 -11.91 6.93 6.33
CA VAL A 468 -11.15 5.72 6.64
C VAL A 468 -11.54 4.67 5.60
N GLY A 469 -10.96 4.76 4.40
CA GLY A 469 -11.00 3.65 3.45
C GLY A 469 -10.49 2.39 4.15
N LYS A 470 -10.99 1.21 3.75
CA LYS A 470 -10.43 -0.08 4.21
C LYS A 470 -8.91 0.07 4.23
N LYS A 471 -8.28 -0.03 5.41
CA LYS A 471 -6.82 0.10 5.56
C LYS A 471 -6.18 -1.08 4.86
N GLU A 472 -6.04 -0.95 3.55
CA GLU A 472 -5.30 -1.88 2.72
C GLU A 472 -3.84 -1.85 3.13
N ILE A 473 -3.19 -3.02 3.09
CA ILE A 473 -1.74 -3.13 3.32
C ILE A 473 -1.05 -2.18 2.34
N SER A 474 -0.17 -1.31 2.85
CA SER A 474 0.54 -0.35 2.03
C SER A 474 1.31 -1.06 0.91
N LEU A 475 1.32 -0.48 -0.30
CA LEU A 475 2.03 -1.06 -1.45
C LEU A 475 3.50 -1.38 -1.11
N LYS A 476 4.13 -0.50 -0.33
CA LYS A 476 5.50 -0.68 0.17
C LYS A 476 5.72 -2.02 0.87
N ARG A 477 4.75 -2.47 1.68
CA ARG A 477 4.83 -3.72 2.44
C ARG A 477 4.45 -4.94 1.63
N ARG A 478 3.54 -4.79 0.65
CA ARG A 478 3.23 -5.86 -0.30
C ARG A 478 4.48 -6.25 -1.11
N VAL A 479 5.23 -5.25 -1.56
CA VAL A 479 6.52 -5.46 -2.25
C VAL A 479 7.53 -6.14 -1.31
N GLU A 480 7.65 -5.70 -0.06
CA GLU A 480 8.57 -6.30 0.91
C GLU A 480 8.22 -7.77 1.22
N LEU A 481 6.92 -8.10 1.35
CA LEU A 481 6.44 -9.48 1.49
C LEU A 481 6.78 -10.34 0.26
N PHE A 482 6.57 -9.78 -0.93
CA PHE A 482 6.87 -10.44 -2.20
C PHE A 482 8.39 -10.70 -2.37
N GLU A 483 9.22 -9.73 -2.02
CA GLU A 483 10.68 -9.87 -2.03
C GLU A 483 11.15 -10.95 -1.04
N CYS A 484 10.54 -11.03 0.15
CA CYS A 484 10.87 -12.05 1.14
C CYS A 484 10.57 -13.46 0.62
N ILE A 485 9.37 -13.70 0.07
CA ILE A 485 9.02 -15.04 -0.43
C ILE A 485 9.84 -15.42 -1.67
N ARG A 486 10.11 -14.46 -2.57
CA ARG A 486 11.01 -14.67 -3.71
C ARG A 486 12.43 -14.99 -3.25
N ARG A 487 12.92 -14.32 -2.22
CA ARG A 487 14.25 -14.59 -1.64
C ARG A 487 14.30 -15.97 -1.01
N ILE A 488 13.27 -16.38 -0.26
CA ILE A 488 13.20 -17.73 0.32
C ILE A 488 13.24 -18.78 -0.80
N ASP A 489 12.43 -18.61 -1.84
CA ASP A 489 12.42 -19.51 -2.99
C ASP A 489 13.81 -19.59 -3.65
N PHE A 490 14.40 -18.45 -3.96
CA PHE A 490 15.76 -18.37 -4.53
C PHE A 490 16.84 -19.05 -3.67
N LEU A 491 16.72 -19.02 -2.34
CA LEU A 491 17.65 -19.71 -1.43
C LEU A 491 17.42 -21.23 -1.40
N LEU A 492 16.20 -21.69 -1.64
CA LEU A 492 15.82 -23.10 -1.61
C LEU A 492 16.07 -23.84 -2.93
N VAL A 493 16.03 -23.17 -4.09
CA VAL A 493 16.29 -23.79 -5.40
C VAL A 493 17.71 -24.40 -5.54
N PRO A 494 18.82 -23.71 -5.17
CA PRO A 494 20.17 -24.25 -5.36
C PRO A 494 20.57 -25.25 -4.26
N SER A 495 19.85 -25.33 -3.15
CA SER A 495 20.17 -26.25 -2.06
C SER A 495 19.67 -27.66 -2.38
N LEU A 496 20.59 -28.57 -2.71
CA LEU A 496 20.33 -29.98 -3.00
C LEU A 496 20.63 -30.91 -1.80
N GLY A 497 21.33 -30.41 -0.78
CA GLY A 497 21.73 -31.18 0.40
C GLY A 497 20.88 -30.87 1.63
N SER A 498 20.46 -31.92 2.33
CA SER A 498 19.88 -31.87 3.68
C SER A 498 20.95 -32.29 4.71
N PRO A 499 21.19 -31.54 5.81
CA PRO A 499 20.56 -30.27 6.20
C PRO A 499 21.08 -29.06 5.41
N LEU A 500 20.31 -27.96 5.41
CA LEU A 500 20.67 -26.70 4.73
C LEU A 500 22.00 -26.15 5.27
N PRO A 501 22.86 -25.56 4.41
CA PRO A 501 24.04 -24.84 4.87
C PRO A 501 23.66 -23.75 5.88
N GLU A 502 24.46 -23.59 6.94
CA GLU A 502 24.15 -22.71 8.07
C GLU A 502 23.88 -21.27 7.63
N LYS A 503 24.69 -20.71 6.73
CA LYS A 503 24.46 -19.38 6.15
C LYS A 503 23.10 -19.27 5.43
N THR A 504 22.72 -20.29 4.67
CA THR A 504 21.45 -20.33 3.92
C THR A 504 20.26 -20.44 4.86
N LEU A 505 20.38 -21.29 5.89
CA LEU A 505 19.39 -21.41 6.97
C LEU A 505 19.22 -20.06 7.68
N GLY A 506 20.31 -19.38 7.98
CA GLY A 506 20.29 -18.04 8.57
C GLY A 506 19.54 -17.03 7.71
N HIS A 507 19.80 -16.97 6.41
CA HIS A 507 19.06 -16.08 5.51
C HIS A 507 17.56 -16.42 5.42
N LEU A 508 17.21 -17.71 5.51
CA LEU A 508 15.82 -18.16 5.59
C LEU A 508 15.17 -17.69 6.89
N LEU A 509 15.84 -17.81 8.03
CA LEU A 509 15.34 -17.33 9.32
C LEU A 509 15.20 -15.80 9.37
N LEU A 510 16.13 -15.07 8.74
CA LEU A 510 16.02 -13.62 8.63
C LEU A 510 14.83 -13.22 7.76
N SER A 511 14.66 -13.82 6.59
CA SER A 511 13.55 -13.49 5.68
C SER A 511 12.19 -13.86 6.25
N THR A 512 12.06 -15.00 6.92
CA THR A 512 10.84 -15.41 7.65
C THR A 512 10.54 -14.44 8.81
N SER A 513 11.54 -13.98 9.56
CA SER A 513 11.33 -12.99 10.64
C SER A 513 10.87 -11.62 10.11
N ILE A 514 11.42 -11.14 8.98
CA ILE A 514 10.97 -9.91 8.31
C ILE A 514 9.52 -10.06 7.84
N MET A 515 9.20 -11.21 7.23
CA MET A 515 7.87 -11.53 6.76
C MET A 515 6.86 -11.61 7.91
N ARG A 516 7.25 -12.16 9.06
CA ARG A 516 6.46 -12.18 10.30
C ARG A 516 6.20 -10.77 10.84
N ARG A 517 7.19 -9.88 10.80
CA ARG A 517 6.96 -8.47 11.19
C ARG A 517 5.96 -7.79 10.26
N CYS A 518 6.05 -8.06 8.96
CA CYS A 518 5.10 -7.53 7.98
C CYS A 518 3.69 -8.13 8.15
N SER A 519 3.56 -9.38 8.61
CA SER A 519 2.27 -10.03 8.82
C SER A 519 1.46 -9.44 9.97
N LEU A 520 2.11 -8.78 10.94
CA LEU A 520 1.42 -8.09 12.05
C LEU A 520 0.52 -6.95 11.59
N GLU A 521 0.85 -6.32 10.45
CA GLU A 521 0.06 -5.22 9.86
C GLU A 521 -1.17 -5.76 9.09
N ILE A 522 -1.30 -7.07 8.90
CA ILE A 522 -2.47 -7.71 8.27
C ILE A 522 -3.66 -7.64 9.23
N TYR A 523 -4.71 -6.92 8.82
CA TYR A 523 -5.92 -6.73 9.62
C TYR A 523 -6.68 -8.04 9.92
N ASN A 524 -6.77 -8.94 8.93
CA ASN A 524 -7.50 -10.20 9.09
C ASN A 524 -6.70 -11.21 9.92
N LYS A 525 -7.14 -11.44 11.17
CA LYS A 525 -6.50 -12.37 12.10
C LYS A 525 -6.41 -13.80 11.58
N ARG A 526 -7.37 -14.27 10.76
CA ARG A 526 -7.37 -15.63 10.21
C ARG A 526 -6.26 -15.80 9.15
N LEU A 527 -6.15 -14.84 8.22
CA LEU A 527 -5.08 -14.83 7.22
C LEU A 527 -3.71 -14.71 7.88
N ARG A 528 -3.59 -13.85 8.90
CA ARG A 528 -2.36 -13.71 9.67
C ARG A 528 -1.94 -15.02 10.35
N ARG A 529 -2.88 -15.76 10.95
CA ARG A 529 -2.58 -17.05 11.59
C ARG A 529 -2.07 -18.06 10.59
N GLY A 530 -2.81 -18.31 9.50
CA GLY A 530 -2.38 -19.29 8.49
C GLY A 530 -1.01 -18.95 7.89
N LEU A 531 -0.72 -17.66 7.65
CA LEU A 531 0.60 -17.24 7.17
C LEU A 531 1.71 -17.52 8.19
N VAL A 532 1.44 -17.27 9.47
CA VAL A 532 2.38 -17.53 10.56
C VAL A 532 2.58 -19.04 10.75
N ASP A 533 1.55 -19.84 10.58
CA ASP A 533 1.63 -21.30 10.67
C ASP A 533 2.52 -21.87 9.54
N ASP A 534 2.37 -21.37 8.31
CA ASP A 534 3.25 -21.71 7.20
C ASP A 534 4.72 -21.27 7.45
N LEU A 535 4.92 -20.08 8.03
CA LEU A 535 6.26 -19.59 8.40
C LEU A 535 6.90 -20.46 9.49
N ASN A 536 6.13 -20.86 10.52
CA ASN A 536 6.62 -21.76 11.57
C ASN A 536 7.08 -23.10 10.99
N ALA A 537 6.37 -23.62 9.98
CA ALA A 537 6.76 -24.86 9.30
C ALA A 537 8.08 -24.71 8.51
N LEU A 538 8.36 -23.54 7.93
CA LEU A 538 9.62 -23.26 7.23
C LEU A 538 10.82 -23.10 8.16
N GLU A 539 10.61 -22.58 9.36
CA GLU A 539 11.68 -22.25 10.31
C GLU A 539 12.34 -23.49 10.95
N VAL A 540 11.81 -24.71 10.73
CA VAL A 540 12.38 -25.96 11.27
C VAL A 540 13.78 -26.23 10.68
N PRO A 541 14.87 -26.22 11.49
CA PRO A 541 16.24 -26.30 10.97
C PRO A 541 16.55 -27.61 10.22
N GLN A 542 16.12 -28.74 10.79
CA GLN A 542 16.41 -30.10 10.32
C GLN A 542 15.40 -30.63 9.29
N GLY A 543 14.47 -29.79 8.82
CA GLY A 543 13.49 -30.20 7.81
C GLY A 543 14.13 -30.46 6.45
N ASP A 544 13.61 -31.46 5.73
CA ASP A 544 14.04 -31.74 4.37
C ASP A 544 13.80 -30.52 3.45
N VAL A 545 14.70 -30.32 2.50
CA VAL A 545 14.63 -29.20 1.56
C VAL A 545 13.40 -29.34 0.66
N MET A 546 13.03 -30.57 0.30
CA MET A 546 11.84 -30.83 -0.52
C MET A 546 10.54 -30.43 0.20
N ASP A 547 10.42 -30.74 1.50
CA ASP A 547 9.29 -30.32 2.32
C ASP A 547 9.21 -28.79 2.41
N LYS A 548 10.35 -28.12 2.61
CA LYS A 548 10.42 -26.65 2.64
C LYS A 548 10.01 -26.03 1.31
N ARG A 549 10.42 -26.61 0.17
CA ARG A 549 9.98 -26.17 -1.16
C ARG A 549 8.48 -26.34 -1.35
N ALA A 550 7.92 -27.48 -0.94
CA ALA A 550 6.49 -27.72 -1.02
C ALA A 550 5.68 -26.71 -0.19
N ILE A 551 6.18 -26.32 0.98
CA ILE A 551 5.58 -25.26 1.80
C ILE A 551 5.64 -23.90 1.08
N VAL A 552 6.78 -23.54 0.48
CA VAL A 552 6.89 -22.29 -0.30
C VAL A 552 5.95 -22.27 -1.50
N GLU A 553 5.82 -23.38 -2.22
CA GLU A 553 4.83 -23.48 -3.31
C GLU A 553 3.39 -23.32 -2.80
N ARG A 554 3.05 -23.95 -1.66
CA ARG A 554 1.75 -23.77 -1.02
C ARG A 554 1.51 -22.31 -0.64
N MET A 555 2.53 -21.64 -0.11
CA MET A 555 2.46 -20.23 0.22
C MET A 555 2.25 -19.39 -1.04
N TRP A 556 2.92 -19.72 -2.15
CA TRP A 556 2.73 -19.03 -3.42
C TRP A 556 1.27 -19.09 -3.91
N ARG A 557 0.67 -20.28 -3.82
CA ARG A 557 -0.72 -20.53 -4.23
C ARG A 557 -1.75 -19.87 -3.29
N SER A 558 -1.53 -19.96 -1.98
CA SER A 558 -2.54 -19.57 -0.98
C SER A 558 -2.57 -18.06 -0.71
N TRP A 559 -1.40 -17.42 -0.71
CA TRP A 559 -1.26 -16.02 -0.30
C TRP A 559 -1.20 -15.05 -1.46
N GLY A 560 -0.92 -15.51 -2.69
CA GLY A 560 -0.81 -14.64 -3.87
C GLY A 560 -2.07 -13.82 -4.16
N GLY A 561 -3.25 -14.44 -4.06
CA GLY A 561 -4.53 -13.73 -4.19
C GLY A 561 -4.89 -12.92 -2.94
N ALA A 562 -4.70 -13.48 -1.75
CA ALA A 562 -5.10 -12.85 -0.49
C ALA A 562 -4.26 -11.61 -0.13
N LEU A 563 -2.99 -11.58 -0.54
CA LEU A 563 -2.06 -10.47 -0.33
C LEU A 563 -1.87 -9.60 -1.60
N ASP A 564 -2.59 -9.92 -2.68
CA ASP A 564 -2.59 -9.14 -3.94
C ASP A 564 -1.16 -8.95 -4.50
N TRP A 565 -0.37 -10.02 -4.59
CA TRP A 565 1.02 -9.92 -5.08
C TRP A 565 1.11 -9.33 -6.50
N ASN A 566 0.08 -9.56 -7.33
CA ASN A 566 -0.01 -9.00 -8.67
C ASN A 566 0.02 -7.46 -8.68
N LYS A 567 -0.59 -6.80 -7.68
CA LYS A 567 -0.53 -5.32 -7.55
C LYS A 567 0.84 -4.83 -7.08
N ALA A 568 1.61 -5.66 -6.38
CA ALA A 568 2.98 -5.33 -6.00
C ALA A 568 3.89 -5.31 -7.24
N VAL A 569 3.68 -6.23 -8.18
CA VAL A 569 4.43 -6.32 -9.44
C VAL A 569 4.00 -5.24 -10.44
N SER A 570 2.71 -4.94 -10.56
CA SER A 570 2.21 -3.98 -11.56
C SER A 570 2.63 -2.53 -11.32
N ASN A 571 2.81 -2.13 -10.06
CA ASN A 571 3.17 -0.76 -9.67
C ASN A 571 4.70 -0.56 -9.51
N ALA A 572 5.51 -1.60 -9.77
CA ALA A 572 6.96 -1.51 -9.83
C ALA A 572 7.46 -1.17 -11.25
N ARG A 573 6.59 -1.23 -12.27
CA ARG A 573 6.77 -0.61 -13.59
C ARG A 573 6.23 0.81 -13.56
#